data_AF-A0A412IY99-F1
#
_entry.id   AF-A0A412IY99-F1
#
_cell.length_a   1.000
_cell.length_b   1.000
_cell.length_c   1.000
_cell.angle_alpha   90.00
_cell.angle_beta   90.00
_cell.angle_gamma   90.00
#
_symmetry.space_group_name_H-M   'P 1'
#
loop_
_entity.id
_entity.type
_entity.pdbx_description
1 polymer ?
#
loop_
_entity_poly.entity_id
_entity_poly.type
_entity_poly.pdbx_seq_one_letter_code
_entity_poly.pdbx_strand_id
1 'polypeptide(L)'
;MRDLKRILELRFENHSQREIARMLKVSRNTVRDVFDAADAAGVYWNTAYNLSESQINELLFPSNGIDVSYEQPDYAYVHKELLKVGVS
;
A
#
# COMPACT_ATOMS: atom_id res chain seq x y z
N MET A 1 -0.70 2.53 9.20
CA MET A 1 -0.12 3.39 8.15
C MET A 1 -0.98 4.65 8.03
N ARG A 2 -0.39 5.83 7.80
CA ARG A 2 -1.14 7.09 7.60
C ARG A 2 -1.10 7.45 6.11
N ASP A 3 -2.15 8.08 5.62
CA ASP A 3 -2.40 8.52 4.25
C ASP A 3 -2.78 7.45 3.21
N LEU A 4 -3.27 6.27 3.64
CA LEU A 4 -3.71 5.20 2.72
C LEU A 4 -4.83 5.66 1.79
N LYS A 5 -5.80 6.35 2.39
CA LYS A 5 -6.94 6.91 1.66
C LYS A 5 -6.48 7.89 0.59
N ARG A 6 -5.50 8.73 0.93
CA ARG A 6 -4.97 9.76 0.04
C ARG A 6 -4.15 9.16 -1.11
N ILE A 7 -3.44 8.04 -0.87
CA ILE A 7 -2.77 7.29 -1.95
C ILE A 7 -3.80 6.77 -2.96
N LEU A 8 -4.90 6.17 -2.50
CA LEU A 8 -5.97 5.65 -3.37
C LEU A 8 -6.72 6.76 -4.11
N GLU A 9 -6.90 7.91 -3.48
CA GLU A 9 -7.47 9.11 -4.10
C GLU A 9 -6.60 9.63 -5.25
N LEU A 10 -5.32 9.88 -4.97
CA LEU A 10 -4.39 10.40 -5.97
C LEU A 10 -4.17 9.41 -7.11
N ARG A 11 -4.23 8.10 -6.81
CA ARG A 11 -4.23 7.04 -7.82
C ARG A 11 -5.43 7.18 -8.77
N PHE A 12 -6.62 7.44 -8.24
CA PHE A 12 -7.83 7.66 -9.04
C PHE A 12 -7.77 8.95 -9.86
N GLU A 13 -7.10 9.98 -9.35
CA GLU A 13 -6.79 11.23 -10.05
C GLU A 13 -5.70 11.08 -11.15
N ASN A 14 -5.22 9.85 -11.41
CA ASN A 14 -4.17 9.52 -12.37
C ASN A 14 -2.78 10.12 -12.05
N HIS A 15 -2.51 10.44 -10.78
CA HIS A 15 -1.16 10.81 -10.38
C HIS A 15 -0.20 9.61 -10.45
N SER A 16 1.04 9.87 -10.86
CA SER A 16 2.06 8.84 -10.87
C SER A 16 2.50 8.47 -9.44
N GLN A 17 2.92 7.22 -9.23
CA GLN A 17 3.46 6.79 -7.92
C GLN A 17 4.59 7.70 -7.40
N ARG A 18 5.36 8.32 -8.31
CA ARG A 18 6.44 9.27 -7.98
C ARG A 18 5.90 10.57 -7.42
N GLU A 19 4.83 11.11 -8.00
CA GLU A 19 4.18 12.33 -7.52
C GLU A 19 3.51 12.09 -6.18
N ILE A 20 2.80 10.97 -6.03
CA ILE A 20 2.14 10.57 -4.78
C ILE A 20 3.16 10.47 -3.64
N ALA A 21 4.28 9.76 -3.87
CA ALA A 21 5.36 9.64 -2.89
C ALA A 21 5.91 11.01 -2.45
N ARG A 22 6.06 11.94 -3.41
CA ARG A 22 6.53 13.30 -3.14
C ARG A 22 5.49 14.12 -2.36
N MET A 23 4.21 14.03 -2.72
CA MET A 23 3.12 14.78 -2.10
C MET A 23 2.89 14.35 -0.65
N LEU A 24 2.93 13.04 -0.40
CA LEU A 24 2.67 12.44 0.91
C LEU A 24 3.94 12.25 1.76
N LYS A 25 5.11 12.58 1.21
CA LYS A 25 6.42 12.39 1.87
C LYS A 25 6.63 10.94 2.35
N VAL A 26 6.08 9.99 1.60
CA VAL A 26 6.24 8.54 1.82
C VAL A 26 7.22 7.96 0.80
N SER A 27 7.78 6.80 1.11
CA SER A 27 8.66 6.13 0.15
C SER A 27 7.87 5.67 -1.08
N ARG A 28 8.54 5.59 -2.25
CA ARG A 28 7.91 5.02 -3.45
C ARG A 28 7.51 3.56 -3.25
N ASN A 29 8.29 2.82 -2.46
CA ASN A 29 8.00 1.42 -2.13
C ASN A 29 6.67 1.32 -1.38
N THR A 30 6.47 2.19 -0.40
CA THR A 30 5.21 2.29 0.35
C THR A 30 4.01 2.58 -0.55
N VAL A 31 4.15 3.48 -1.54
CA VAL A 31 3.07 3.73 -2.52
C VAL A 31 2.81 2.50 -3.38
N ARG A 32 3.88 1.81 -3.82
CA ARG A 32 3.76 0.56 -4.57
C ARG A 32 3.06 -0.52 -3.77
N ASP A 33 3.48 -0.76 -2.53
CA ASP A 33 2.88 -1.79 -1.66
C ASP A 33 1.37 -1.56 -1.48
N VAL A 34 0.95 -0.30 -1.37
CA VAL A 34 -0.48 0.07 -1.30
C VAL A 34 -1.20 -0.17 -2.62
N PHE A 35 -0.58 0.14 -3.76
CA PHE A 35 -1.16 -0.13 -5.08
C PHE A 35 -1.34 -1.63 -5.27
N ASP A 36 -0.30 -2.40 -4.98
CA ASP A 36 -0.28 -3.85 -5.12
C ASP A 36 -1.34 -4.47 -4.20
N ALA A 37 -1.38 -4.07 -2.91
CA ALA A 37 -2.39 -4.51 -1.96
C ALA A 37 -3.82 -4.12 -2.37
N ALA A 38 -4.00 -2.96 -3.01
CA ALA A 38 -5.30 -2.50 -3.48
C ALA A 38 -5.78 -3.28 -4.70
N ASP A 39 -4.88 -3.59 -5.63
CA ASP A 39 -5.18 -4.41 -6.81
C ASP A 39 -5.46 -5.85 -6.41
N ALA A 40 -4.66 -6.36 -5.50
CA ALA A 40 -4.79 -7.64 -4.83
C ALA A 40 -6.17 -7.79 -4.17
N ALA A 41 -6.56 -6.84 -3.32
CA ALA A 41 -7.82 -6.86 -2.60
C ALA A 41 -9.03 -6.40 -3.46
N GLY A 42 -8.81 -5.96 -4.70
CA GLY A 42 -9.84 -5.35 -5.54
C GLY A 42 -10.44 -4.07 -4.95
N VAL A 43 -9.70 -3.37 -4.09
CA VAL A 43 -10.15 -2.15 -3.41
C VAL A 43 -9.74 -0.93 -4.23
N TYR A 44 -10.73 -0.23 -4.78
CA TYR A 44 -10.52 1.01 -5.53
C TYR A 44 -11.04 2.22 -4.74
N TRP A 45 -10.77 3.42 -5.26
CA TRP A 45 -11.24 4.67 -4.66
C TRP A 45 -12.75 4.70 -4.42
N ASN A 46 -13.54 4.12 -5.32
CA ASN A 46 -15.00 3.98 -5.18
C ASN A 46 -15.44 3.17 -3.94
N THR A 47 -14.58 2.34 -3.36
CA THR A 47 -14.83 1.64 -2.10
C THR A 47 -14.18 2.40 -0.95
N ALA A 48 -12.93 2.84 -1.14
CA ALA A 48 -12.15 3.53 -0.11
C ALA A 48 -12.74 4.90 0.31
N TYR A 49 -13.49 5.60 -0.53
CA TYR A 49 -14.03 6.92 -0.19
C TYR A 49 -15.00 6.86 1.00
N ASN A 50 -15.79 5.77 1.11
CA ASN A 50 -16.73 5.53 2.21
C ASN A 50 -16.07 4.94 3.46
N LEU A 51 -14.83 4.46 3.33
CA LEU A 51 -14.13 3.79 4.40
C LEU A 51 -13.25 4.77 5.20
N SER A 52 -13.09 4.42 6.48
CA SER A 52 -12.09 5.03 7.34
C SER A 52 -10.70 4.48 7.03
N GLU A 53 -9.67 5.22 7.43
CA GLU A 53 -8.28 4.81 7.23
C GLU A 53 -7.95 3.47 7.90
N SER A 54 -8.53 3.20 9.07
CA SER A 54 -8.37 1.91 9.76
C SER A 54 -8.97 0.76 8.95
N GLN A 55 -10.15 0.95 8.36
CA GLN A 55 -10.80 -0.07 7.54
C GLN A 55 -10.05 -0.32 6.24
N ILE A 56 -9.55 0.73 5.59
CA ILE A 56 -8.68 0.59 4.41
C ILE A 56 -7.42 -0.20 4.79
N ASN A 57 -6.81 0.11 5.94
CA ASN A 57 -5.64 -0.62 6.42
C ASN A 57 -5.94 -2.11 6.66
N GLU A 58 -7.09 -2.45 7.25
CA GLU A 58 -7.50 -3.84 7.46
C GLU A 58 -7.79 -4.60 6.16
N LEU A 59 -8.36 -3.92 5.16
CA LEU A 59 -8.62 -4.52 3.85
C LEU A 59 -7.35 -4.77 3.05
N LEU A 60 -6.41 -3.82 3.08
CA LEU A 60 -5.15 -3.89 2.34
C LEU A 60 -4.12 -4.76 3.05
N PHE A 61 -4.08 -4.72 4.38
CA PHE A 61 -3.12 -5.40 5.23
C PHE A 61 -3.85 -6.15 6.35
N PRO A 62 -4.61 -7.21 6.02
CA PRO A 62 -5.31 -7.99 7.02
C PRO A 62 -4.31 -8.62 8.00
N SER A 63 -4.54 -8.40 9.30
CA SER A 63 -3.64 -8.80 10.39
C SER A 63 -3.51 -10.32 10.60
N ASN A 64 -4.25 -11.12 9.84
CA ASN A 64 -4.41 -12.54 10.10
C ASN A 64 -3.41 -13.34 9.27
N GLY A 65 -2.53 -14.04 10.00
CA GLY A 65 -1.39 -14.76 9.45
C GLY A 65 -1.78 -15.75 8.35
N ILE A 66 -0.95 -15.74 7.31
CA ILE A 66 -0.76 -16.81 6.33
C ILE A 66 -2.06 -17.28 5.68
N ASP A 67 -2.42 -16.64 4.56
CA ASP A 67 -2.83 -17.47 3.42
C ASP A 67 -2.11 -16.99 2.15
N VAL A 68 -1.22 -17.86 1.72
CA VAL A 68 -0.35 -17.74 0.56
C VAL A 68 -1.13 -18.17 -0.66
N SER A 69 -1.85 -17.23 -1.28
CA SER A 69 -2.27 -17.38 -2.68
C SER A 69 -2.44 -16.01 -3.34
N TYR A 70 -1.37 -15.22 -3.32
CA TYR A 70 -1.21 -14.13 -4.28
C TYR A 70 -0.30 -14.61 -5.38
N GLU A 71 -0.89 -14.99 -6.52
CA GLU A 71 -0.16 -15.14 -7.77
C GLU A 71 0.50 -13.79 -8.08
N GLN A 72 1.78 -13.68 -7.73
CA GLN A 72 2.60 -12.51 -7.99
C GLN A 72 2.82 -12.36 -9.49
N PRO A 73 2.64 -11.17 -10.09
CA PRO A 73 3.54 -10.74 -11.14
C PRO A 73 4.92 -10.64 -10.48
N ASP A 74 5.91 -11.32 -11.05
CA ASP A 74 7.27 -11.48 -10.52
C ASP A 74 7.90 -10.15 -10.04
N TYR A 75 7.96 -9.94 -8.73
CA TYR A 75 8.62 -8.79 -8.10
C TYR A 75 9.68 -9.25 -7.10
N ALA A 76 10.78 -9.74 -7.66
CA ALA A 76 12.04 -10.00 -6.97
C ALA A 76 12.69 -8.73 -6.37
N TYR A 77 12.03 -8.01 -5.45
CA TYR A 77 12.69 -6.99 -4.60
C TYR A 77 11.88 -6.51 -3.38
N VAL A 78 10.96 -7.27 -2.78
CA VAL A 78 10.25 -6.81 -1.56
C VAL A 78 10.62 -7.63 -0.35
N HIS A 79 11.88 -7.52 0.08
CA HIS A 79 12.19 -7.68 1.50
C HIS A 79 13.57 -7.13 1.81
N LYS A 80 13.64 -5.90 2.33
CA LYS A 80 14.78 -5.42 3.14
C LYS A 80 14.50 -4.01 3.63
N GLU A 81 13.63 -3.83 4.62
CA GLU A 81 13.75 -2.63 5.48
C GLU A 81 13.02 -2.66 6.83
N LEU A 82 12.74 -3.84 7.41
CA LEU A 82 12.17 -3.90 8.78
C LEU A 82 12.95 -4.74 9.80
N LEU A 83 14.23 -5.03 9.55
CA LEU A 83 15.12 -5.59 10.58
C LEU A 83 16.55 -5.07 10.43
N LYS A 84 16.77 -3.79 10.74
CA LYS A 84 18.04 -3.39 11.33
C LYS A 84 17.78 -2.77 12.70
N VAL A 85 17.49 -3.67 13.64
CA VAL A 85 18.04 -3.56 14.99
C VAL A 85 19.55 -3.49 14.85
N GLY A 86 20.17 -2.46 15.43
CA GLY A 86 21.61 -2.39 15.63
C GLY A 86 22.33 -1.39 14.74
N VAL A 87 22.58 -0.19 15.28
CA VAL A 87 23.91 0.42 15.24
C VAL A 87 24.20 0.96 16.65
N SER A 88 25.41 0.67 17.10
CA SER A 88 25.96 0.68 18.46
C SER A 88 25.85 1.97 19.28
#